data_AF-A0A3S4ZDW5-F1
#
_entry.id   AF-A0A3S4ZDW5-F1
#
_cell.length_a   1.000
_cell.length_b   1.000
_cell.length_c   1.000
_cell.angle_alpha   90.00
_cell.angle_beta   90.00
_cell.angle_gamma   90.00
#
_symmetry.space_group_name_H-M   'P 1'
#
loop_
_entity.id
_entity.type
_entity.pdbx_description
1 polymer ?
#
loop_
_entity_poly.entity_id
_entity_poly.type
_entity_poly.pdbx_seq_one_letter_code
_entity_poly.pdbx_strand_id
1 'polypeptide(L)'
;MKKTIRFLTALLGGLSLLMSVSALAEYRTFNDGNITYGIFQAKPEEVQLHWKDAEGNDYQSLTRLKNALEDSYNVKMIMNAGIYSMNNVPAGLWIEQGKELNALNTKAGKGNFHVQPNGVFAIAGNKPYILTTAAYQKSKLKPDFALQSGPMLIIHGKMNPQFRASLESYHKRNAVCLTKQNELLFLMTIKGESNLYTLSQGLLKIGCHDALYLDGTISNWYIPGQFNTLHWKRFVGMISVLDVNKK
;
A
#
# COMPACT_ATOMS: atom_id res chain seq x y z
N MET A 1 2.44 60.02 57.77
CA MET A 1 3.36 59.83 56.63
C MET A 1 3.47 58.32 56.34
N LYS A 2 3.06 57.94 55.12
CA LYS A 2 3.32 56.69 54.35
C LYS A 2 3.07 55.33 55.03
N LYS A 3 1.87 54.77 54.80
CA LYS A 3 1.58 53.32 54.85
C LYS A 3 2.02 52.68 53.53
N THR A 4 2.94 51.73 53.57
CA THR A 4 3.41 50.94 52.42
C THR A 4 2.49 49.72 52.23
N ILE A 5 1.71 49.71 51.16
CA ILE A 5 0.95 48.55 50.70
C ILE A 5 1.88 47.74 49.79
N ARG A 6 2.20 46.50 50.18
CA ARG A 6 2.88 45.52 49.32
C ARG A 6 1.82 44.78 48.50
N PHE A 7 1.81 44.99 47.19
CA PHE A 7 1.04 44.18 46.25
C PHE A 7 1.74 42.82 46.10
N LEU A 8 1.05 41.74 46.46
CA LEU A 8 1.42 40.37 46.11
C LEU A 8 0.97 40.16 44.65
N THR A 9 1.93 40.08 43.73
CA THR A 9 1.68 39.67 42.34
C THR A 9 1.38 38.17 42.33
N ALA A 10 0.12 37.80 42.11
CA ALA A 10 -0.27 36.42 41.88
C ALA A 10 0.25 35.98 40.50
N LEU A 11 1.19 35.04 40.48
CA LEU A 11 1.66 34.36 39.28
C LEU A 11 0.50 33.49 38.75
N LEU A 12 -0.19 33.93 37.70
CA LEU A 12 -1.05 33.04 36.92
C LEU A 12 -0.16 32.05 36.16
N GLY A 13 -0.02 30.84 36.70
CA GLY A 13 0.52 29.70 35.97
C GLY A 13 -0.42 29.35 34.82
N GLY A 14 -0.06 29.75 33.60
CA GLY A 14 -0.76 29.35 32.39
C GLY A 14 -0.61 27.84 32.19
N LEU A 15 -1.68 27.10 32.42
CA LEU A 15 -1.77 25.69 32.09
C LEU A 15 -1.85 25.56 30.56
N SER A 16 -0.70 25.48 29.89
CA SER A 16 -0.62 25.22 28.46
C SER A 16 -1.15 23.81 28.19
N LEU A 17 -2.39 23.74 27.75
CA LEU A 17 -3.04 22.55 27.23
C LEU A 17 -2.30 22.13 25.95
N LEU A 18 -1.34 21.20 26.07
CA LEU A 18 -0.78 20.50 24.93
C LEU A 18 -1.90 19.63 24.35
N MET A 19 -2.67 20.20 23.41
CA MET A 19 -3.53 19.44 22.52
C MET A 19 -2.64 18.46 21.77
N SER A 20 -2.63 17.20 22.19
CA SER A 20 -2.05 16.10 21.41
C SER A 20 -2.65 16.17 20.01
N VAL A 21 -1.80 16.50 19.03
CA VAL A 21 -2.15 16.45 17.62
C VAL A 21 -2.69 15.06 17.36
N SER A 22 -3.97 15.01 16.98
CA SER A 22 -4.73 13.80 16.76
C SER A 22 -3.95 12.81 15.91
N ALA A 23 -4.00 11.53 16.27
CA ALA A 23 -3.65 10.46 15.34
C ALA A 23 -4.45 10.72 14.05
N LEU A 24 -3.77 11.18 13.01
CA LEU A 24 -4.35 11.25 11.68
C LEU A 24 -4.91 9.87 11.41
N ALA A 25 -6.21 9.80 11.11
CA ALA A 25 -6.83 8.53 10.75
C ALA A 25 -5.94 7.87 9.69
N GLU A 26 -5.51 6.62 9.96
CA GLU A 26 -4.65 5.83 9.05
C GLU A 26 -5.28 5.77 7.65
N TYR A 27 -6.60 5.94 7.57
CA TYR A 27 -7.35 6.03 6.34
C TYR A 27 -7.95 7.42 6.08
N ARG A 28 -7.80 7.91 4.85
CA ARG A 28 -8.45 9.12 4.33
C ARG A 28 -8.93 8.93 2.90
N THR A 29 -9.80 9.80 2.42
CA THR A 29 -10.24 9.81 1.02
C THR A 29 -9.69 11.02 0.26
N PHE A 30 -9.57 10.88 -1.06
CA PHE A 30 -9.11 11.91 -1.98
C PHE A 30 -9.92 11.84 -3.27
N ASN A 31 -10.49 12.97 -3.70
CA ASN A 31 -11.24 13.07 -4.95
C ASN A 31 -10.36 13.68 -6.05
N ASP A 32 -10.33 13.03 -7.21
CA ASP A 32 -9.71 13.55 -8.43
C ASP A 32 -10.69 13.44 -9.61
N GLY A 33 -11.34 14.55 -9.94
CA GLY A 33 -12.44 14.57 -10.90
C GLY A 33 -13.61 13.70 -10.45
N ASN A 34 -13.96 12.68 -11.24
CA ASN A 34 -15.03 11.72 -10.96
C ASN A 34 -14.56 10.48 -10.18
N ILE A 35 -13.28 10.40 -9.82
CA ILE A 35 -12.69 9.25 -9.11
C ILE A 35 -12.52 9.61 -7.64
N THR A 36 -12.95 8.71 -6.76
CA THR A 36 -12.65 8.78 -5.32
C THR A 36 -11.67 7.68 -4.96
N TYR A 37 -10.54 8.08 -4.40
CA TYR A 37 -9.53 7.18 -3.86
C TYR A 37 -9.60 7.11 -2.34
N GLY A 38 -9.32 5.94 -1.79
CA GLY A 38 -8.99 5.73 -0.39
C GLY A 38 -7.48 5.59 -0.27
N ILE A 39 -6.92 6.22 0.76
CA ILE A 39 -5.48 6.21 1.05
C ILE A 39 -5.33 5.67 2.46
N PHE A 40 -4.66 4.53 2.58
CA PHE A 40 -4.30 3.92 3.85
C PHE A 40 -2.81 4.09 4.10
N GLN A 41 -2.44 4.76 5.19
CA GLN A 41 -1.06 4.91 5.64
C GLN A 41 -0.72 3.78 6.61
N ALA A 42 0.32 3.02 6.30
CA ALA A 42 0.75 1.86 7.07
C ALA A 42 2.15 2.07 7.63
N LYS A 43 2.43 1.41 8.76
CA LYS A 43 3.81 1.22 9.21
C LYS A 43 4.39 -0.02 8.55
N PRO A 44 5.65 -0.01 8.07
CA PRO A 44 6.26 -1.15 7.40
C PRO A 44 6.23 -2.45 8.24
N GLU A 45 6.45 -2.36 9.54
CA GLU A 45 6.42 -3.50 10.47
C GLU A 45 5.04 -4.14 10.65
N GLU A 46 3.97 -3.45 10.26
CA GLU A 46 2.59 -3.95 10.34
C GLU A 46 2.17 -4.70 9.06
N VAL A 47 2.97 -4.61 7.99
CA VAL A 47 2.64 -5.16 6.67
C VAL A 47 3.08 -6.62 6.57
N GLN A 48 2.19 -7.47 6.06
CA GLN A 48 2.49 -8.86 5.72
C GLN A 48 1.97 -9.21 4.31
N LEU A 49 2.58 -10.24 3.72
CA LEU A 49 2.15 -10.83 2.45
C LEU A 49 1.65 -12.26 2.69
N HIS A 50 0.59 -12.62 1.97
CA HIS A 50 -0.08 -13.91 2.11
C HIS A 50 -0.41 -14.48 0.74
N TRP A 51 0.29 -15.54 0.31
CA TRP A 51 -0.02 -16.30 -0.90
C TRP A 51 -0.76 -17.60 -0.58
N LYS A 52 -0.21 -18.40 0.35
CA LYS A 52 -0.74 -19.72 0.69
C LYS A 52 -0.87 -19.86 2.20
N ASP A 53 -1.86 -20.65 2.63
CA ASP A 53 -1.99 -21.12 4.01
C ASP A 53 -0.92 -22.18 4.34
N ALA A 54 -0.92 -22.64 5.60
CA ALA A 54 0.04 -23.62 6.10
C ALA A 54 -0.06 -24.97 5.37
N GLU A 55 -1.22 -25.28 4.81
CA GLU A 55 -1.50 -26.48 4.02
C GLU A 55 -1.12 -26.30 2.53
N GLY A 56 -0.67 -25.11 2.12
CA GLY A 56 -0.23 -24.80 0.76
C GLY A 56 -1.36 -24.38 -0.19
N ASN A 57 -2.58 -24.18 0.32
CA ASN A 57 -3.72 -23.72 -0.46
C ASN A 57 -3.77 -22.19 -0.50
N ASP A 58 -4.28 -21.62 -1.59
CA ASP A 58 -4.56 -20.18 -1.60
C ASP A 58 -5.75 -19.84 -0.69
N TYR A 59 -5.75 -18.62 -0.18
CA TYR A 59 -6.84 -18.11 0.66
C TYR A 59 -8.12 -17.84 -0.15
N GLN A 60 -8.04 -17.65 -1.47
CA GLN A 60 -9.16 -17.47 -2.40
C GLN A 60 -9.98 -16.17 -2.24
N SER A 61 -10.10 -15.61 -1.04
CA SER A 61 -10.86 -14.38 -0.80
C SER A 61 -10.28 -13.54 0.35
N LEU A 62 -10.56 -12.23 0.32
CA LEU A 62 -10.21 -11.33 1.42
C LEU A 62 -10.87 -11.78 2.73
N THR A 63 -12.10 -12.30 2.67
CA THR A 63 -12.83 -12.81 3.83
C THR A 63 -12.17 -14.04 4.44
N ARG A 64 -11.72 -15.01 3.63
CA ARG A 64 -11.02 -16.19 4.14
C ARG A 64 -9.70 -15.82 4.79
N LEU A 65 -8.93 -14.90 4.18
CA LEU A 65 -7.71 -14.39 4.79
C LEU A 65 -8.01 -13.65 6.10
N LYS A 66 -9.00 -12.75 6.10
CA LYS A 66 -9.43 -12.02 7.31
C LYS A 66 -9.74 -13.00 8.45
N ASN A 67 -10.63 -13.97 8.20
CA ASN A 67 -11.02 -14.94 9.23
C ASN A 67 -9.83 -15.75 9.75
N ALA A 68 -8.87 -16.10 8.89
CA ALA A 68 -7.66 -16.81 9.30
C ALA A 68 -6.69 -15.95 10.15
N LEU A 69 -6.79 -14.62 10.07
CA LEU A 69 -5.93 -13.69 10.81
C LEU A 69 -6.58 -13.17 12.10
N GLU A 70 -7.91 -13.16 12.20
CA GLU A 70 -8.63 -12.47 13.28
C GLU A 70 -8.40 -13.06 14.69
N ASP A 71 -8.09 -14.35 14.77
CA ASP A 71 -7.78 -15.00 16.05
C ASP A 71 -6.43 -14.57 16.61
N SER A 72 -5.50 -14.12 15.75
CA SER A 72 -4.12 -13.78 16.12
C SER A 72 -3.79 -12.29 15.99
N TYR A 73 -4.61 -11.52 15.27
CA TYR A 73 -4.30 -10.13 14.92
C TYR A 73 -5.54 -9.25 14.91
N ASN A 74 -5.32 -7.94 15.08
CA ASN A 74 -6.31 -6.95 14.67
C ASN A 74 -6.04 -6.56 13.21
N VAL A 75 -6.97 -6.89 12.31
CA VAL A 75 -6.84 -6.59 10.89
C VAL A 75 -7.21 -5.14 10.63
N LYS A 76 -6.24 -4.32 10.20
CA LYS A 76 -6.46 -2.89 9.87
C LYS A 76 -6.82 -2.69 8.40
N MET A 77 -6.21 -3.47 7.50
CA MET A 77 -6.46 -3.41 6.07
C MET A 77 -6.05 -4.71 5.39
N ILE A 78 -6.79 -5.12 4.36
CA ILE A 78 -6.39 -6.19 3.44
C ILE A 78 -6.66 -5.71 2.01
N MET A 79 -5.78 -6.01 1.07
CA MET A 79 -6.02 -5.82 -0.36
C MET A 79 -5.34 -6.88 -1.21
N ASN A 80 -5.71 -6.95 -2.49
CA ASN A 80 -4.96 -7.78 -3.44
C ASN A 80 -3.52 -7.27 -3.60
N ALA A 81 -2.61 -8.21 -3.87
CA ALA A 81 -1.20 -7.93 -4.11
C ALA A 81 -0.92 -7.72 -5.62
N GLY A 82 0.29 -8.11 -6.06
CA GLY A 82 0.74 -8.03 -7.44
C GLY A 82 -0.02 -8.93 -8.41
N ILE A 83 0.40 -8.93 -9.68
CA ILE A 83 -0.25 -9.66 -10.78
C ILE A 83 0.06 -11.16 -10.72
N TYR A 84 -0.93 -11.99 -11.03
CA TYR A 84 -0.84 -13.45 -11.07
C TYR A 84 -0.99 -14.03 -12.47
N SER A 85 -0.41 -15.21 -12.67
CA SER A 85 -0.69 -16.05 -13.85
C SER A 85 -1.99 -16.85 -13.67
N MET A 86 -2.48 -17.48 -14.75
CA MET A 86 -3.70 -18.30 -14.72
C MET A 86 -3.65 -19.48 -13.73
N ASN A 87 -2.46 -19.91 -13.30
CA ASN A 87 -2.26 -21.05 -12.40
C ASN A 87 -2.15 -20.63 -10.92
N ASN A 88 -2.60 -19.43 -10.55
CA ASN A 88 -2.49 -18.89 -9.20
C ASN A 88 -1.03 -18.83 -8.69
N VAL A 89 -0.10 -18.50 -9.58
CA VAL A 89 1.31 -18.27 -9.25
C VAL A 89 1.64 -16.80 -9.49
N PRO A 90 2.34 -16.11 -8.56
CA PRO A 90 2.80 -14.74 -8.77
C PRO A 90 3.52 -14.61 -10.11
N ALA A 91 3.26 -13.53 -10.85
CA ALA A 91 3.90 -13.34 -12.15
C ALA A 91 5.42 -13.11 -12.04
N GLY A 92 5.91 -12.74 -10.85
CA GLY A 92 7.33 -12.58 -10.54
C GLY A 92 7.63 -12.75 -9.07
N LEU A 93 8.68 -12.09 -8.57
CA LEU A 93 9.20 -12.28 -7.21
C LEU A 93 8.09 -12.32 -6.15
N TRP A 94 8.18 -13.29 -5.24
CA TRP A 94 7.36 -13.36 -4.04
C TRP A 94 8.18 -13.87 -2.87
N ILE A 95 8.28 -13.09 -1.81
CA ILE A 95 9.02 -13.39 -0.58
C ILE A 95 8.10 -13.19 0.62
N GLU A 96 8.03 -14.19 1.49
CA GLU A 96 7.33 -14.14 2.78
C GLU A 96 8.27 -14.54 3.91
N GLN A 97 8.35 -13.72 4.96
CA GLN A 97 9.19 -13.97 6.14
C GLN A 97 10.64 -14.34 5.78
N GLY A 98 11.21 -13.66 4.78
CA GLY A 98 12.57 -13.88 4.29
C GLY A 98 12.75 -15.10 3.37
N LYS A 99 11.70 -15.89 3.12
CA LYS A 99 11.73 -17.05 2.22
C LYS A 99 11.23 -16.68 0.83
N GLU A 100 12.07 -16.89 -0.18
CA GLU A 100 11.67 -16.77 -1.59
C GLU A 100 10.77 -17.95 -1.98
N LEU A 101 9.53 -17.63 -2.33
CA LEU A 101 8.52 -18.59 -2.78
C LEU A 101 8.34 -18.56 -4.30
N ASN A 102 8.71 -17.47 -4.95
CA ASN A 102 8.76 -17.35 -6.40
C ASN A 102 9.87 -16.40 -6.84
N ALA A 103 10.56 -16.74 -7.94
CA ALA A 103 11.74 -16.01 -8.39
C ALA A 103 11.41 -14.68 -9.08
N LEU A 104 12.37 -13.75 -9.06
CA LEU A 104 12.31 -12.51 -9.83
C LEU A 104 12.15 -12.80 -11.32
N ASN A 105 11.15 -12.20 -11.96
CA ASN A 105 10.89 -12.36 -13.38
C ASN A 105 11.40 -11.15 -14.18
N THR A 106 12.40 -11.39 -15.02
CA THR A 106 13.01 -10.39 -15.92
C THR A 106 12.64 -10.62 -17.39
N LYS A 107 11.75 -11.58 -17.67
CA LYS A 107 11.36 -11.95 -19.03
C LYS A 107 10.45 -10.88 -19.65
N ALA A 108 10.61 -10.66 -20.95
CA ALA A 108 9.64 -9.90 -21.73
C ALA A 108 8.33 -10.71 -21.89
N GLY A 109 7.23 -10.01 -22.13
CA GLY A 109 5.91 -10.62 -22.26
C GLY A 109 4.82 -9.60 -22.54
N LYS A 110 3.55 -10.00 -22.38
CA LYS A 110 2.37 -9.18 -22.67
C LYS A 110 1.59 -8.84 -21.40
N GLY A 111 0.84 -7.74 -21.44
CA GLY A 111 0.02 -7.29 -20.31
C GLY A 111 0.77 -6.42 -19.31
N ASN A 112 0.05 -5.90 -18.32
CA ASN A 112 0.54 -4.84 -17.42
C ASN A 112 1.85 -5.21 -16.70
N PHE A 113 2.01 -6.48 -16.31
CA PHE A 113 3.21 -6.95 -15.62
C PHE A 113 4.50 -6.69 -16.41
N HIS A 114 4.44 -6.76 -17.74
CA HIS A 114 5.59 -6.62 -18.62
C HIS A 114 5.77 -5.18 -19.15
N VAL A 115 4.90 -4.23 -18.80
CA VAL A 115 5.08 -2.81 -19.13
C VAL A 115 6.26 -2.27 -18.32
N GLN A 116 7.30 -1.83 -19.02
CA GLN A 116 8.56 -1.40 -18.40
C GLN A 116 8.59 0.12 -18.08
N PRO A 117 9.32 0.52 -17.03
CA PRO A 117 9.86 -0.36 -16.00
C PRO A 117 8.72 -0.96 -15.15
N ASN A 118 8.83 -2.25 -14.83
CA ASN A 118 8.10 -2.87 -13.74
C ASN A 118 8.98 -2.87 -12.48
N GLY A 119 8.47 -3.37 -11.35
CA GLY A 119 9.16 -3.19 -10.09
C GLY A 119 8.78 -4.15 -8.98
N VAL A 120 9.48 -3.97 -7.87
CA VAL A 120 9.35 -4.74 -6.64
C VAL A 120 9.01 -3.79 -5.51
N PHE A 121 7.92 -4.09 -4.80
CA PHE A 121 7.69 -3.57 -3.46
C PHE A 121 8.30 -4.55 -2.46
N ALA A 122 9.12 -4.04 -1.54
CA ALA A 122 9.81 -4.85 -0.56
C ALA A 122 9.85 -4.16 0.81
N ILE A 123 9.88 -4.95 1.87
CA ILE A 123 10.14 -4.52 3.25
C ILE A 123 11.33 -5.31 3.74
N ALA A 124 12.38 -4.60 4.17
CA ALA A 124 13.60 -5.21 4.72
C ALA A 124 13.98 -4.49 6.00
N GLY A 125 13.92 -5.19 7.15
CA GLY A 125 14.25 -4.62 8.45
C GLY A 125 13.39 -3.40 8.79
N ASN A 126 12.06 -3.53 8.64
CA ASN A 126 11.06 -2.47 8.86
C ASN A 126 11.25 -1.21 7.98
N LYS A 127 11.98 -1.33 6.86
CA LYS A 127 12.09 -0.25 5.87
C LYS A 127 11.43 -0.67 4.57
N PRO A 128 10.51 0.14 4.03
CA PRO A 128 9.86 -0.15 2.76
C PRO A 128 10.72 0.37 1.60
N TYR A 129 10.63 -0.31 0.47
CA TYR A 129 11.30 0.02 -0.77
C TYR A 129 10.35 -0.23 -1.94
N ILE A 130 10.33 0.68 -2.90
CA ILE A 130 9.76 0.44 -4.22
C ILE A 130 10.87 0.68 -5.24
N LEU A 131 11.31 -0.37 -5.90
CA LEU A 131 12.44 -0.34 -6.83
C LEU A 131 12.01 -0.85 -8.19
N THR A 132 12.57 -0.29 -9.27
CA THR A 132 12.49 -0.95 -10.57
C THR A 132 13.12 -2.34 -10.49
N THR A 133 12.66 -3.30 -11.31
CA THR A 133 13.21 -4.67 -11.30
C THR A 133 14.72 -4.70 -11.48
N ALA A 134 15.26 -3.85 -12.36
CA ALA A 134 16.72 -3.73 -12.56
C ALA A 134 17.45 -3.15 -11.33
N ALA A 135 16.84 -2.19 -10.61
CA ALA A 135 17.42 -1.63 -9.40
C ALA A 135 17.36 -2.63 -8.23
N TYR A 136 16.26 -3.37 -8.09
CA TYR A 136 16.12 -4.43 -7.09
C TYR A 136 17.18 -5.52 -7.29
N GLN A 137 17.40 -5.97 -8.53
CA GLN A 137 18.41 -6.98 -8.84
C GLN A 137 19.84 -6.55 -8.42
N LYS A 138 20.13 -5.24 -8.49
CA LYS A 138 21.44 -4.68 -8.11
C LYS A 138 21.58 -4.39 -6.62
N SER A 139 20.46 -4.19 -5.91
CA SER A 139 20.49 -3.74 -4.51
C SER A 139 20.95 -4.82 -3.52
N LYS A 140 20.87 -6.10 -3.90
CA LYS A 140 21.15 -7.26 -3.02
C LYS A 140 20.38 -7.21 -1.70
N LEU A 141 19.21 -6.58 -1.70
CA LEU A 141 18.32 -6.53 -0.54
C LEU A 141 17.95 -7.95 -0.09
N LYS A 142 17.85 -8.14 1.22
CA LYS A 142 17.32 -9.35 1.85
C LYS A 142 16.02 -8.99 2.57
N PRO A 143 14.90 -8.90 1.83
CA PRO A 143 13.65 -8.45 2.41
C PRO A 143 12.98 -9.55 3.23
N ASP A 144 12.26 -9.13 4.27
CA ASP A 144 11.33 -9.97 5.01
C ASP A 144 10.09 -10.26 4.14
N PHE A 145 9.63 -9.26 3.40
CA PHE A 145 8.52 -9.37 2.46
C PHE A 145 8.85 -8.71 1.14
N ALA A 146 8.52 -9.34 0.02
CA ALA A 146 8.60 -8.70 -1.28
C ALA A 146 7.60 -9.26 -2.28
N LEU A 147 7.09 -8.40 -3.15
CA LEU A 147 6.28 -8.78 -4.30
C LEU A 147 6.73 -8.00 -5.53
N GLN A 148 6.82 -8.68 -6.67
CA GLN A 148 6.99 -8.04 -7.97
C GLN A 148 5.64 -7.79 -8.62
N SER A 149 5.48 -6.61 -9.21
CA SER A 149 4.32 -6.27 -10.02
C SER A 149 4.73 -5.31 -11.13
N GLY A 150 3.78 -4.91 -11.96
CA GLY A 150 4.06 -3.94 -13.01
C GLY A 150 2.79 -3.38 -13.63
N PRO A 151 2.85 -2.14 -14.12
CA PRO A 151 4.04 -1.29 -14.23
C PRO A 151 4.41 -0.52 -12.95
N MET A 152 5.63 0.01 -12.89
CA MET A 152 5.93 1.17 -12.03
C MET A 152 5.05 2.32 -12.48
N LEU A 153 4.36 2.97 -11.54
CA LEU A 153 3.49 4.10 -11.82
C LEU A 153 4.27 5.42 -11.76
N ILE A 154 4.98 5.62 -10.65
CA ILE A 154 5.83 6.78 -10.39
C ILE A 154 7.24 6.29 -10.07
N ILE A 155 8.25 6.95 -10.61
CA ILE A 155 9.67 6.67 -10.42
C ILE A 155 10.35 8.00 -10.11
N HIS A 156 10.88 8.16 -8.90
CA HIS A 156 11.55 9.38 -8.46
C HIS A 156 10.74 10.67 -8.71
N GLY A 157 9.45 10.63 -8.35
CA GLY A 157 8.49 11.72 -8.50
C GLY A 157 8.02 11.97 -9.94
N LYS A 158 8.35 11.09 -10.89
CA LYS A 158 7.96 11.22 -12.30
C LYS A 158 7.09 10.05 -12.74
N MET A 159 6.04 10.34 -13.50
CA MET A 159 5.19 9.33 -14.10
C MET A 159 5.97 8.45 -15.08
N ASN A 160 5.64 7.16 -15.15
CA ASN A 160 6.16 6.26 -16.15
C ASN A 160 5.88 6.78 -17.58
N PRO A 161 6.90 6.91 -18.45
CA PRO A 161 6.77 7.52 -19.77
C PRO A 161 5.92 6.71 -20.76
N GLN A 162 5.55 5.47 -20.45
CA GLN A 162 4.68 4.64 -21.29
C GLN A 162 3.21 5.06 -21.21
N PHE A 163 2.81 5.84 -20.19
CA PHE A 163 1.41 6.18 -20.01
C PHE A 163 1.00 7.38 -20.86
N ARG A 164 -0.21 7.31 -21.39
CA ARG A 164 -0.83 8.36 -22.20
C ARG A 164 -2.28 8.51 -21.78
N ALA A 165 -2.76 9.75 -21.76
CA ALA A 165 -4.15 10.05 -21.42
C ALA A 165 -5.15 9.37 -22.35
N SER A 166 -4.78 9.18 -23.63
CA SER A 166 -5.61 8.57 -24.67
C SER A 166 -5.73 7.04 -24.60
N LEU A 167 -4.96 6.36 -23.75
CA LEU A 167 -5.04 4.91 -23.64
C LEU A 167 -6.28 4.50 -22.82
N GLU A 168 -7.21 3.82 -23.48
CA GLU A 168 -8.46 3.37 -22.88
C GLU A 168 -8.25 2.03 -22.15
N SER A 169 -8.20 2.09 -20.82
CA SER A 169 -8.21 0.93 -19.92
C SER A 169 -8.66 1.41 -18.56
N TYR A 170 -9.97 1.55 -18.36
CA TYR A 170 -10.55 2.05 -17.12
C TYR A 170 -10.93 0.89 -16.22
N HIS A 171 -10.33 0.83 -15.03
CA HIS A 171 -10.64 -0.17 -14.01
C HIS A 171 -10.58 0.46 -12.62
N LYS A 172 -11.15 -0.21 -11.61
CA LYS A 172 -10.70 -0.01 -10.23
C LYS A 172 -9.26 -0.48 -10.10
N ARG A 173 -8.42 0.30 -9.43
CA ARG A 173 -6.98 0.02 -9.33
C ARG A 173 -6.48 0.26 -7.92
N ASN A 174 -5.59 -0.63 -7.48
CA ASN A 174 -4.82 -0.49 -6.26
C ASN A 174 -3.36 -0.20 -6.60
N ALA A 175 -2.68 0.53 -5.71
CA ALA A 175 -1.27 0.83 -5.82
C ALA A 175 -0.62 0.91 -4.44
N VAL A 176 0.67 0.62 -4.39
CA VAL A 176 1.51 0.93 -3.23
C VAL A 176 2.42 2.10 -3.58
N CYS A 177 2.61 3.01 -2.65
CA CYS A 177 3.31 4.27 -2.83
C CYS A 177 4.21 4.58 -1.64
N LEU A 178 5.37 5.17 -1.93
CA LEU A 178 6.26 5.80 -0.97
C LEU A 178 6.31 7.29 -1.24
N THR A 179 6.13 8.09 -0.21
CA THR A 179 6.36 9.54 -0.27
C THR A 179 7.86 9.84 -0.21
N LYS A 180 8.25 11.10 -0.46
CA LYS A 180 9.66 11.52 -0.35
C LYS A 180 10.21 11.36 1.09
N GLN A 181 9.33 11.39 2.08
CA GLN A 181 9.61 11.17 3.50
C GLN A 181 9.59 9.67 3.87
N ASN A 182 9.46 8.80 2.86
CA ASN A 182 9.40 7.34 3.00
C ASN A 182 8.18 6.84 3.78
N GLU A 183 7.07 7.58 3.74
CA GLU A 183 5.78 7.11 4.28
C GLU A 183 5.16 6.09 3.32
N LEU A 184 4.70 4.97 3.87
CA LEU A 184 4.08 3.90 3.11
C LEU A 184 2.57 4.12 3.00
N LEU A 185 2.11 4.32 1.76
CA LEU A 185 0.72 4.55 1.43
C LEU A 185 0.21 3.45 0.51
N PHE A 186 -0.96 2.92 0.81
CA PHE A 186 -1.73 2.08 -0.08
C PHE A 186 -2.92 2.87 -0.63
N LEU A 187 -3.01 2.95 -1.95
CA LEU A 187 -4.08 3.64 -2.66
C LEU A 187 -5.06 2.60 -3.21
N MET A 188 -6.35 2.85 -3.06
CA MET A 188 -7.42 2.02 -3.62
C MET A 188 -8.53 2.86 -4.23
N THR A 189 -9.12 2.39 -5.34
CA THR A 189 -10.30 3.05 -5.92
C THR A 189 -11.56 2.71 -5.13
N ILE A 190 -12.25 3.74 -4.62
CA ILE A 190 -13.55 3.63 -3.93
C ILE A 190 -14.69 3.76 -4.94
N LYS A 191 -14.64 4.82 -5.76
CA LYS A 191 -15.64 5.15 -6.77
C LYS A 191 -14.97 5.59 -8.08
N GLY A 192 -15.62 5.28 -9.19
CA GLY A 192 -15.09 5.57 -10.53
C GLY A 192 -14.06 4.53 -10.96
N GLU A 193 -13.42 4.79 -12.09
CA GLU A 193 -12.41 3.93 -12.69
C GLU A 193 -11.31 4.80 -13.30
N SER A 194 -10.07 4.31 -13.26
CA SER A 194 -8.90 5.02 -13.77
C SER A 194 -8.17 4.20 -14.83
N ASN A 195 -7.53 4.90 -15.78
CA ASN A 195 -6.44 4.32 -16.53
C ASN A 195 -5.12 4.55 -15.78
N LEU A 196 -4.03 3.95 -16.25
CA LEU A 196 -2.72 4.07 -15.58
C LEU A 196 -2.22 5.53 -15.55
N TYR A 197 -2.61 6.34 -16.54
CA TYR A 197 -2.28 7.76 -16.59
C TYR A 197 -3.01 8.55 -15.50
N THR A 198 -4.33 8.43 -15.39
CA THR A 198 -5.13 9.17 -14.39
C THR A 198 -4.85 8.68 -12.97
N LEU A 199 -4.59 7.38 -12.78
CA LEU A 199 -4.10 6.84 -11.50
C LEU A 199 -2.77 7.50 -11.09
N SER A 200 -1.83 7.61 -12.03
CA SER A 200 -0.52 8.21 -11.78
C SER A 200 -0.62 9.71 -11.48
N GLN A 201 -1.54 10.43 -12.13
CA GLN A 201 -1.81 11.83 -11.77
C GLN A 201 -2.32 11.96 -10.34
N GLY A 202 -3.25 11.09 -9.92
CA GLY A 202 -3.75 11.06 -8.55
C GLY A 202 -2.64 10.79 -7.53
N LEU A 203 -1.75 9.82 -7.82
CA LEU A 203 -0.58 9.50 -6.99
C LEU A 203 0.36 10.70 -6.83
N LEU A 204 0.65 11.44 -7.90
CA LEU A 204 1.47 12.65 -7.83
C LEU A 204 0.85 13.73 -6.95
N LYS A 205 -0.48 13.93 -7.04
CA LYS A 205 -1.21 14.92 -6.22
C LYS A 205 -1.16 14.61 -4.72
N ILE A 206 -1.04 13.34 -4.34
CA ILE A 206 -0.94 12.93 -2.93
C ILE A 206 0.51 12.79 -2.45
N GLY A 207 1.49 13.23 -3.26
CA GLY A 207 2.90 13.29 -2.87
C GLY A 207 3.69 12.01 -3.06
N CYS A 208 3.22 11.07 -3.89
CA CYS A 208 3.97 9.85 -4.19
C CYS A 208 5.26 10.16 -4.94
N HIS A 209 6.36 9.62 -4.41
CA HIS A 209 7.70 9.68 -5.00
C HIS A 209 8.01 8.41 -5.80
N ASP A 210 7.71 7.24 -5.24
CA ASP A 210 7.79 5.97 -5.97
C ASP A 210 6.48 5.23 -5.78
N ALA A 211 5.93 4.65 -6.85
CA ALA A 211 4.67 3.94 -6.76
C ALA A 211 4.64 2.76 -7.73
N LEU A 212 4.07 1.65 -7.27
CA LEU A 212 3.95 0.40 -8.02
C LEU A 212 2.48 0.03 -8.16
N TYR A 213 2.08 -0.29 -9.39
CA TYR A 213 0.75 -0.79 -9.69
C TYR A 213 0.57 -2.20 -9.14
N LEU A 214 -0.57 -2.44 -8.48
CA LEU A 214 -1.02 -3.77 -8.05
C LEU A 214 -2.09 -4.30 -9.02
N ASP A 215 -2.54 -5.54 -8.87
CA ASP A 215 -3.45 -6.13 -9.85
C ASP A 215 -4.81 -5.39 -9.92
N GLY A 216 -5.21 -4.94 -11.12
CA GLY A 216 -6.46 -4.20 -11.36
C GLY A 216 -7.60 -5.02 -11.96
N THR A 217 -7.38 -6.22 -12.50
CA THR A 217 -8.49 -7.03 -13.03
C THR A 217 -9.34 -7.64 -11.90
N ILE A 218 -8.76 -7.68 -10.70
CA ILE A 218 -9.36 -8.16 -9.45
C ILE A 218 -9.18 -7.15 -8.30
N SER A 219 -9.00 -5.86 -8.57
CA SER A 219 -8.73 -4.89 -7.48
C SER A 219 -9.84 -4.89 -6.42
N ASN A 220 -9.49 -5.24 -5.19
CA ASN A 220 -10.39 -5.23 -4.05
C ASN A 220 -9.62 -4.98 -2.75
N TRP A 221 -10.34 -4.53 -1.74
CA TRP A 221 -9.79 -4.11 -0.46
C TRP A 221 -10.85 -4.23 0.65
N TYR A 222 -10.37 -4.38 1.87
CA TYR A 222 -11.14 -4.41 3.10
C TYR A 222 -10.44 -3.54 4.14
N ILE A 223 -11.20 -2.67 4.77
CA ILE A 223 -10.84 -1.92 5.97
C ILE A 223 -12.02 -2.10 6.95
N PRO A 224 -11.82 -2.29 8.26
CA PRO A 224 -12.93 -2.41 9.21
C PRO A 224 -13.94 -1.26 9.05
N GLY A 225 -15.21 -1.62 8.85
CA GLY A 225 -16.30 -0.65 8.60
C GLY A 225 -16.35 -0.06 7.18
N GLN A 226 -15.38 -0.36 6.31
CA GLN A 226 -15.31 0.14 4.93
C GLN A 226 -14.86 -0.97 3.97
N PHE A 227 -15.75 -1.43 3.11
CA PHE A 227 -15.43 -2.50 2.18
C PHE A 227 -16.21 -2.36 0.88
N ASN A 228 -15.64 -2.86 -0.20
CA ASN A 228 -16.33 -2.99 -1.46
C ASN A 228 -17.20 -4.26 -1.43
N THR A 229 -18.47 -4.16 -1.79
CA THR A 229 -19.51 -5.11 -1.39
C THR A 229 -19.58 -6.41 -2.18
N LEU A 230 -18.73 -6.63 -3.19
CA LEU A 230 -18.87 -7.82 -4.03
C LEU A 230 -17.55 -8.18 -4.75
N HIS A 231 -17.04 -9.41 -4.57
CA HIS A 231 -16.01 -9.97 -5.44
C HIS A 231 -16.12 -11.50 -5.52
N TRP A 232 -16.19 -12.00 -6.74
CA TRP A 232 -16.46 -13.41 -7.05
C TRP A 232 -15.24 -14.12 -7.66
N LYS A 233 -14.15 -13.37 -7.94
CA LYS A 233 -12.92 -13.95 -8.49
C LYS A 233 -12.00 -14.40 -7.36
N ARG A 234 -11.23 -15.45 -7.62
CA ARG A 234 -10.28 -16.02 -6.67
C ARG A 234 -9.09 -15.08 -6.48
N PHE A 235 -8.83 -14.68 -5.24
CA PHE A 235 -7.60 -14.01 -4.85
C PHE A 235 -6.52 -15.03 -4.53
N VAL A 236 -5.30 -14.72 -4.96
CA VAL A 236 -4.18 -15.62 -4.81
C VAL A 236 -3.23 -15.07 -3.77
N GLY A 237 -2.66 -13.89 -3.99
CA GLY A 237 -1.92 -13.21 -2.94
C GLY A 237 -2.46 -11.84 -2.57
N MET A 238 -2.28 -11.55 -1.30
CA MET A 238 -2.86 -10.41 -0.62
C MET A 238 -1.81 -9.72 0.26
N ILE A 239 -2.02 -8.43 0.45
CA ILE A 239 -1.30 -7.60 1.40
C ILE A 239 -2.23 -7.39 2.59
N SER A 240 -1.72 -7.52 3.80
CA SER A 240 -2.45 -7.13 5.02
C SER A 240 -1.65 -6.09 5.81
N VAL A 241 -2.36 -5.25 6.55
CA VAL A 241 -1.80 -4.43 7.63
C VAL A 241 -2.45 -4.84 8.94
N LEU A 242 -1.62 -5.21 9.91
CA LEU A 242 -2.02 -5.86 11.15
C LEU A 242 -1.49 -5.08 12.35
N ASP A 243 -2.27 -4.99 13.43
CA ASP A 243 -1.74 -4.51 14.71
C ASP A 243 -0.83 -5.58 15.32
N VAL A 244 0.44 -5.25 15.47
CA VAL A 244 1.46 -6.14 16.03
C VAL A 244 1.34 -6.30 17.55
N ASN A 245 0.52 -5.49 18.23
CA ASN A 245 0.39 -5.47 19.70
C ASN A 245 -0.74 -6.35 20.24
N LYS A 246 -1.52 -7.01 19.38
CA LYS A 246 -2.64 -7.89 19.77
C LYS A 246 -2.27 -9.38 19.68
N LYS A 247 -1.08 -9.76 20.17
CA LYS A 247 -0.76 -11.17 20.42
C LYS A 247 -1.32 -11.63 21.75
#